data_AF-A0A494XDI1-F1
#
_entry.id   AF-A0A494XDI1-F1
#
_cell.length_a   1.000
_cell.length_b   1.000
_cell.length_c   1.000
_cell.angle_alpha   90.00
_cell.angle_beta   90.00
_cell.angle_gamma   90.00
#
_symmetry.space_group_name_H-M   'P 1'
#
loop_
_entity.id
_entity.type
_entity.pdbx_description
1 polymer ?
#
loop_
_entity_poly.entity_id
_entity_poly.type
_entity_poly.pdbx_seq_one_letter_code
_entity_poly.pdbx_strand_id
1 'polypeptide(L)'
;MLKAVEQPKLMEMGADQFKESYGIDTSLLSEYTVRMPLMNVKTNEIAIFKVKDAKKIDTVKKGIVKRAEAVQKQFETYLPDQYENAKNYKIVVKGNYVLFLISESASDLEKAFTAAFDKK
;
A
#
# COMPACT_ATOMS: atom_id res chain seq x y z
N MET A 1 11.52 7.02 -6.91
CA MET A 1 10.68 6.25 -7.85
C MET A 1 9.25 6.78 -7.87
N LEU A 2 8.50 6.77 -6.76
CA LEU A 2 7.10 7.23 -6.75
C LEU A 2 6.88 8.73 -6.43
N LYS A 3 7.90 9.44 -5.91
CA LYS A 3 7.82 10.86 -5.51
C LYS A 3 7.44 11.84 -6.64
N ALA A 4 7.49 11.41 -7.91
CA ALA A 4 7.16 12.24 -9.06
C ALA A 4 5.65 12.32 -9.33
N VAL A 5 4.84 11.43 -8.73
CA VAL A 5 3.38 11.48 -8.82
C VAL A 5 2.86 12.23 -7.59
N GLU A 6 2.10 13.30 -7.81
CA GLU A 6 1.57 14.13 -6.73
C GLU A 6 0.64 13.31 -5.83
N GLN A 7 0.76 13.50 -4.52
CA GLN A 7 -0.06 12.85 -3.50
C GLN A 7 -0.39 13.86 -2.39
N PRO A 8 -1.51 13.68 -1.65
CA PRO A 8 -1.69 14.33 -0.37
C PRO A 8 -0.50 14.09 0.55
N LYS A 9 -0.27 14.95 1.54
CA LYS A 9 0.85 14.78 2.48
C LYS A 9 0.78 13.39 3.12
N LEU A 10 1.87 12.62 2.96
CA LEU A 10 2.04 11.30 3.54
C LEU A 10 3.09 11.34 4.64
N MET A 11 2.96 10.43 5.60
CA MET A 11 3.96 10.17 6.63
C MET A 11 4.35 8.70 6.64
N GLU A 12 5.52 8.40 7.19
CA GLU A 12 5.95 7.02 7.36
C GLU A 12 5.16 6.35 8.49
N MET A 13 4.69 5.13 8.26
CA MET A 13 4.08 4.31 9.29
C MET A 13 5.17 3.67 10.16
N GLY A 14 5.05 3.81 11.48
CA GLY A 14 5.96 3.17 12.43
C GLY A 14 5.80 1.64 12.47
N ALA A 15 6.83 0.94 12.94
CA ALA A 15 6.87 -0.53 12.94
C ALA A 15 5.75 -1.18 13.78
N ASP A 16 5.42 -0.63 14.95
CA ASP A 16 4.35 -1.15 15.81
C ASP A 16 2.98 -0.98 15.14
N GLN A 17 2.72 0.21 14.60
CA GLN A 17 1.48 0.49 13.87
C GLN A 17 1.37 -0.38 12.62
N PHE A 18 2.48 -0.64 11.92
CA PHE A 18 2.50 -1.55 10.77
C PHE A 18 2.04 -2.96 11.18
N LYS A 19 2.61 -3.49 12.27
CA LYS A 19 2.27 -4.82 12.79
C LYS A 19 0.79 -4.92 13.13
N GLU A 20 0.23 -3.91 13.78
CA GLU A 20 -1.19 -3.86 14.14
C GLU A 20 -2.10 -3.72 12.91
N SER A 21 -1.73 -2.85 11.97
CA SER A 21 -2.55 -2.48 10.82
C SER A 21 -2.60 -3.56 9.74
N TYR A 22 -1.48 -4.23 9.47
CA TYR A 22 -1.36 -5.22 8.40
C TYR A 22 -1.39 -6.67 8.92
N GLY A 23 -0.91 -6.91 10.14
CA GLY A 23 -0.74 -8.28 10.66
C GLY A 23 0.23 -9.14 9.84
N ILE A 24 1.12 -8.52 9.05
CA ILE A 24 2.13 -9.23 8.26
C ILE A 24 3.33 -9.53 9.16
N ASP A 25 3.78 -10.78 9.15
CA ASP A 25 5.03 -11.17 9.80
C ASP A 25 6.23 -10.55 9.04
N THR A 26 6.92 -9.62 9.68
CA THR A 26 8.10 -8.93 9.12
C THR A 26 9.26 -9.89 8.85
N SER A 27 9.28 -11.08 9.45
CA SER A 27 10.29 -12.10 9.17
C SER A 27 10.28 -12.54 7.69
N LEU A 28 9.12 -12.42 7.02
CA LEU A 28 8.91 -12.74 5.61
C LEU A 28 9.47 -11.68 4.65
N LEU A 29 9.78 -10.49 5.17
CA LEU A 29 10.16 -9.31 4.39
C LEU A 29 11.65 -9.02 4.54
N SER A 30 12.34 -8.77 3.43
CA SER A 30 13.71 -8.24 3.47
C SER A 30 13.72 -6.73 3.67
N GLU A 31 12.70 -6.04 3.17
CA GLU A 31 12.54 -4.60 3.28
C GLU A 31 11.06 -4.26 3.10
N TYR A 32 10.60 -3.21 3.76
CA TYR A 32 9.29 -2.63 3.50
C TYR A 32 9.28 -1.14 3.80
N THR A 33 8.36 -0.43 3.15
CA THR A 33 8.02 0.95 3.51
C THR A 33 6.53 1.14 3.34
N VAL A 34 5.91 1.85 4.28
CA VAL A 34 4.50 2.22 4.22
C VAL A 34 4.40 3.72 4.43
N ARG A 35 3.79 4.40 3.47
CA ARG A 35 3.47 5.82 3.51
C ARG A 35 1.97 5.96 3.65
N MET A 36 1.53 6.39 4.82
CA MET A 36 0.12 6.55 5.18
C MET A 36 -0.27 8.04 5.14
N PRO A 37 -1.57 8.38 5.09
CA PRO A 37 -1.98 9.76 4.97
C PRO A 37 -1.66 10.53 6.27
N LEU A 38 -1.12 11.74 6.15
CA LEU A 38 -0.87 12.61 7.31
C LEU A 38 -2.18 13.13 7.92
N MET A 39 -3.19 13.32 7.09
CA MET A 39 -4.52 13.80 7.52
C MET A 39 -5.47 12.61 7.63
N ASN A 40 -6.10 12.43 8.80
CA ASN A 40 -7.03 11.32 9.08
C ASN A 40 -8.33 11.35 8.25
N VAL A 41 -8.53 12.37 7.43
CA VAL A 41 -9.66 12.50 6.48
C VAL A 41 -9.29 12.05 5.06
N LYS A 42 -8.10 11.48 4.87
CA LYS A 42 -7.63 10.93 3.60
C LYS A 42 -7.36 9.44 3.73
N THR A 43 -7.55 8.68 2.64
CA THR A 43 -7.27 7.24 2.57
C THR A 43 -5.99 6.91 1.83
N ASN A 44 -5.30 7.90 1.25
CA ASN A 44 -4.10 7.68 0.44
C ASN A 44 -3.02 6.90 1.19
N GLU A 45 -2.66 5.73 0.68
CA GLU A 45 -1.67 4.86 1.28
C GLU A 45 -0.83 4.21 0.16
N ILE A 46 0.49 4.25 0.32
CA ILE A 46 1.43 3.66 -0.64
C ILE A 46 2.38 2.79 0.17
N ALA A 47 2.37 1.48 -0.10
CA ALA A 47 3.27 0.55 0.55
C ALA A 47 4.00 -0.34 -0.45
N ILE A 48 5.29 -0.58 -0.21
CA ILE A 48 6.11 -1.49 -0.98
C ILE A 48 6.70 -2.52 -0.02
N PHE A 49 6.57 -3.79 -0.39
CA PHE A 49 7.08 -4.93 0.36
C PHE A 49 8.03 -5.72 -0.53
N LYS A 50 9.26 -5.94 -0.07
CA LYS A 50 10.21 -6.85 -0.72
C LYS A 50 10.19 -8.17 0.06
N VAL A 51 9.61 -9.20 -0.53
CA VAL A 51 9.42 -10.52 0.10
C VAL A 51 10.68 -11.36 -0.08
N LYS A 52 11.12 -12.06 0.98
CA LYS A 52 12.32 -12.92 0.93
C LYS A 52 12.14 -14.12 0.00
N ASP A 53 10.98 -14.75 0.07
CA ASP A 53 10.61 -15.92 -0.74
C ASP A 53 9.32 -15.62 -1.52
N ALA A 54 9.38 -15.71 -2.85
CA ALA A 54 8.24 -15.47 -3.73
C ALA A 54 7.03 -16.36 -3.38
N LYS A 55 7.25 -17.55 -2.80
CA LYS A 55 6.17 -18.45 -2.35
C LYS A 55 5.33 -17.85 -1.20
N LYS A 56 5.82 -16.81 -0.54
CA LYS A 56 5.14 -16.11 0.58
C LYS A 56 4.38 -14.87 0.12
N ILE A 57 4.40 -14.54 -1.17
CA ILE A 57 3.69 -13.36 -1.73
C ILE A 57 2.20 -13.40 -1.39
N ASP A 58 1.53 -14.55 -1.51
CA ASP A 58 0.10 -14.62 -1.19
C ASP A 58 -0.19 -14.42 0.30
N THR A 59 0.72 -14.81 1.20
CA THR A 59 0.60 -14.51 2.64
C THR A 59 0.68 -13.00 2.88
N VAL A 60 1.62 -12.32 2.23
CA VAL A 60 1.76 -10.85 2.31
C VAL A 60 0.53 -10.15 1.74
N LYS A 61 0.02 -10.61 0.60
CA LYS A 61 -1.21 -10.08 -0.02
C LYS A 61 -2.43 -10.18 0.89
N LYS A 62 -2.59 -11.28 1.64
CA LYS A 62 -3.69 -11.40 2.62
C LYS A 62 -3.65 -10.31 3.69
N GLY A 63 -2.47 -9.96 4.19
CA GLY A 63 -2.31 -8.85 5.15
C GLY A 63 -2.64 -7.49 4.52
N ILE A 64 -2.26 -7.28 3.25
CA ILE A 64 -2.61 -6.07 2.49
C ILE A 64 -4.13 -5.96 2.28
N VAL A 65 -4.80 -7.06 1.90
CA VAL A 65 -6.27 -7.07 1.72
C VAL A 65 -6.97 -6.75 3.03
N LYS A 66 -6.53 -7.35 4.15
CA LYS A 66 -7.06 -7.03 5.48
C LYS A 66 -6.91 -5.54 5.81
N ARG A 67 -5.75 -4.94 5.47
CA ARG A 67 -5.53 -3.49 5.65
C ARG A 67 -6.51 -2.68 4.80
N ALA A 68 -6.67 -3.02 3.51
CA ALA A 68 -7.58 -2.33 2.61
C ALA A 68 -9.03 -2.39 3.10
N GLU A 69 -9.50 -3.56 3.54
CA GLU A 69 -10.83 -3.75 4.12
C GLU A 69 -11.02 -2.93 5.41
N ALA A 70 -10.00 -2.86 6.26
CA ALA A 70 -10.05 -2.03 7.47
C ALA A 70 -10.18 -0.54 7.14
N VAL A 71 -9.43 -0.05 6.14
CA VAL A 71 -9.55 1.34 5.67
C VAL A 71 -10.93 1.58 5.05
N GLN A 72 -11.45 0.67 4.23
CA GLN A 72 -12.80 0.78 3.68
C GLN A 72 -13.85 0.91 4.78
N LYS A 73 -13.82 0.01 5.77
CA LYS A 73 -14.75 0.03 6.91
C LYS A 73 -14.68 1.33 7.71
N GLN A 74 -13.50 1.93 7.85
CA GLN A 74 -13.34 3.21 8.55
C GLN A 74 -14.11 4.35 7.86
N PHE A 75 -14.23 4.32 6.53
CA PHE A 75 -14.81 5.41 5.75
C PHE A 75 -16.23 5.12 5.22
N GLU A 76 -16.71 3.88 5.32
CA GLU A 76 -18.00 3.40 4.80
C GLU A 76 -19.19 4.29 5.15
N THR A 77 -19.23 4.84 6.37
CA THR A 77 -20.33 5.70 6.84
C THR A 77 -19.93 7.15 7.08
N TYR A 78 -18.69 7.55 6.78
CA TYR A 78 -18.16 8.87 7.13
C TYR A 78 -17.94 9.79 5.93
N LEU A 79 -17.10 9.37 4.98
CA LEU A 79 -16.76 10.15 3.79
C LEU A 79 -16.87 9.25 2.55
N PRO A 80 -18.00 9.29 1.83
CA PRO A 80 -18.25 8.41 0.68
C PRO A 80 -17.14 8.46 -0.38
N ASP A 81 -16.61 9.64 -0.71
CA ASP A 81 -15.52 9.78 -1.69
C ASP A 81 -14.25 9.03 -1.26
N GLN A 82 -13.94 9.05 0.04
CA GLN A 82 -12.78 8.35 0.59
C GLN A 82 -13.01 6.84 0.66
N TYR A 83 -14.24 6.41 0.92
CA TYR A 83 -14.65 5.01 0.85
C TYR A 83 -14.51 4.47 -0.58
N GLU A 84 -14.99 5.20 -1.58
CA GLU A 84 -14.82 4.81 -2.99
C GLU A 84 -13.35 4.79 -3.41
N ASN A 85 -12.53 5.76 -2.96
CA ASN A 85 -11.08 5.70 -3.18
C ASN A 85 -10.45 4.44 -2.55
N ALA A 86 -10.83 4.08 -1.33
CA ALA A 86 -10.33 2.89 -0.64
C ALA A 86 -10.79 1.56 -1.29
N LYS A 87 -11.96 1.54 -1.93
CA LYS A 87 -12.45 0.39 -2.71
C LYS A 87 -11.64 0.17 -3.99
N ASN A 88 -11.13 1.24 -4.59
CA ASN A 88 -10.32 1.20 -5.81
C ASN A 88 -8.83 0.92 -5.54
N TYR A 89 -8.51 0.27 -4.42
CA TYR A 89 -7.13 -0.07 -4.09
C TYR A 89 -6.51 -1.00 -5.14
N LYS A 90 -5.18 -0.95 -5.29
CA LYS A 90 -4.43 -1.83 -6.17
C LYS A 90 -3.38 -2.62 -5.41
N ILE A 91 -3.17 -3.86 -5.85
CA ILE A 91 -2.04 -4.69 -5.46
C ILE A 91 -1.30 -5.11 -6.73
N VAL A 92 -0.02 -4.75 -6.84
CA VAL A 92 0.81 -5.04 -8.01
C VAL A 92 2.00 -5.89 -7.58
N VAL A 93 2.29 -6.96 -8.31
CA VAL A 93 3.41 -7.86 -8.02
C VAL A 93 4.45 -7.77 -9.14
N LYS A 94 5.71 -7.55 -8.78
CA LYS A 94 6.86 -7.54 -9.71
C LYS A 94 8.02 -8.31 -9.08
N GLY A 95 8.23 -9.55 -9.53
CA GLY A 95 9.18 -10.46 -8.91
C GLY A 95 8.87 -10.66 -7.43
N ASN A 96 9.82 -10.37 -6.56
CA ASN A 96 9.66 -10.44 -5.10
C ASN A 96 9.05 -9.17 -4.47
N TYR A 97 8.68 -8.17 -5.28
CA TYR A 97 8.11 -6.93 -4.79
C TYR A 97 6.58 -6.95 -4.88
N VAL A 98 5.92 -6.52 -3.82
CA VAL A 98 4.48 -6.30 -3.76
C VAL A 98 4.24 -4.83 -3.46
N LEU A 99 3.50 -4.15 -4.33
CA LEU A 99 3.04 -2.78 -4.16
C LEU A 99 1.58 -2.80 -3.72
N PHE A 100 1.23 -1.97 -2.75
CA PHE A 100 -0.14 -1.65 -2.34
C PHE A 100 -0.38 -0.16 -2.53
N LEU A 101 -1.53 0.18 -3.12
CA LEU A 101 -1.94 1.56 -3.40
C LEU A 101 -3.39 1.76 -3.01
N ILE A 102 -3.65 2.79 -2.22
CA ILE A 102 -4.91 3.53 -2.19
C ILE A 102 -4.57 4.94 -2.66
N SER A 103 -5.08 5.36 -3.81
CA SER A 103 -4.78 6.67 -4.38
C SER A 103 -5.67 6.94 -5.59
N GLU A 104 -6.11 8.19 -5.73
CA GLU A 104 -6.77 8.67 -6.96
C GLU A 104 -5.83 8.57 -8.17
N SER A 105 -4.51 8.57 -7.95
CA SER A 105 -3.47 8.41 -8.99
C SER A 105 -2.87 7.00 -9.02
N ALA A 106 -3.60 5.97 -8.56
CA ALA A 106 -3.07 4.61 -8.46
C ALA A 106 -2.52 4.06 -9.78
N SER A 107 -3.13 4.38 -10.92
CA SER A 107 -2.66 3.94 -12.24
C SER A 107 -1.31 4.53 -12.62
N ASP A 108 -1.03 5.79 -12.29
CA ASP A 108 0.25 6.42 -12.62
C ASP A 108 1.35 6.00 -11.65
N LEU A 109 1.01 5.77 -10.38
CA LEU A 109 1.91 5.15 -9.40
C LEU A 109 2.29 3.72 -9.81
N GLU A 110 1.34 2.93 -10.28
CA GLU A 110 1.58 1.58 -10.80
C GLU A 110 2.53 1.58 -12.02
N LYS A 111 2.32 2.51 -12.97
CA LYS A 111 3.23 2.69 -14.12
C LYS A 111 4.63 3.07 -13.65
N ALA A 112 4.74 4.05 -12.75
CA ALA A 112 6.03 4.50 -12.22
C ALA A 112 6.77 3.40 -11.46
N PHE A 113 6.04 2.57 -10.70
CA PHE A 113 6.58 1.38 -10.05
C PHE A 113 7.08 0.37 -11.08
N THR A 114 6.25 0.01 -12.07
CA THR A 114 6.61 -0.98 -13.09
C THR A 114 7.82 -0.55 -13.92
N ALA A 115 7.83 0.71 -14.38
CA ALA A 115 8.92 1.26 -15.20
C ALA A 115 10.28 1.27 -14.46
N ALA A 116 10.28 1.28 -13.12
CA ALA A 116 11.51 1.18 -12.34
C ALA A 116 12.19 -0.21 -12.44
N PHE A 117 11.45 -1.25 -12.84
CA PHE A 117 11.99 -2.59 -13.10
C PHE A 117 12.38 -2.79 -14.57
N ASP A 118 11.80 -2.00 -15.48
CA ASP A 118 12.06 -2.09 -16.92
C ASP A 118 13.32 -1.30 -17.33
N LYS A 119 13.73 -0.30 -16.54
CA LYS A 119 15.02 0.38 -16.66
C LYS A 119 16.15 -0.53 -16.14
N LYS A 120 16.52 -1.52 -16.94
CA LYS A 120 17.82 -2.22 -16.83
C LYS A 120 18.91 -1.43 -17.53
#